data_AF-A0A2V7B569-F1
#
_entry.id   AF-A0A2V7B569-F1
#
_cell.length_a   1.000
_cell.length_b   1.000
_cell.length_c   1.000
_cell.angle_alpha   90.00
_cell.angle_beta   90.00
_cell.angle_gamma   90.00
#
_symmetry.space_group_name_H-M   'P 1'
#
loop_
_entity.id
_entity.type
_entity.pdbx_description
1 polymer ?
#
loop_
_entity_poly.entity_id
_entity_poly.type
_entity_poly.pdbx_seq_one_letter_code
_entity_poly.pdbx_strand_id
1 'polypeptide(L)'
;MSPAEDQERRHPHGLRQPHRRGGQRGDRPLLPSQELLSAHDASRRGDPRHERRDRELSRALPHGAHGPPPRVRRTPGGGLSRAVAGRDRADARGRHQAGQIDRSDDRPEAAPGRAVLRGTKRRVTRPGGQPSHGAEADGPPLVTDLLLRGCVLPGRPRLVDISIANGRITELLTHEPGVRAPANERIDVGGRVVTPGLVEAHIHLDKALLSERLATGAESALDAIRMVAEAKRGFTADDIRQRSCRVLDMAIAAGTTAMRVHVEVDPIIGLTSMETALALKQEYAPAIDLRLCAFAQEGILQAPGTEGLLRRALQMGADAIGGVPYNDRDADQHIDIVFGLAQAFNVDVDFHIDFFDEPAHMHIRKVIDRTHRTGWRGRVAVGHLSEASALPAVEQKELAEDLAKAGIGVISLPATDLYLMGRNDDINPPRGLAPIRRLLAADVPVALGTNNVRNPFTPVGTADLAHMAFLASVAAHMGTPQDLRTLVDCLTIYPARILRLPDYGIVQGCRADLVVWDCERVEDIVAAQPFRPWVIKNGRVTVEHERRIRPRWKEGPR
;
A
#
# COMPACT_ATOMS: atom_id res chain seq x y z
N MET A 1 -28.05 24.31 -66.29
CA MET A 1 -29.29 23.51 -66.28
C MET A 1 -29.54 23.11 -64.83
N SER A 2 -30.52 23.77 -64.22
CA SER A 2 -31.17 23.41 -62.94
C SER A 2 -32.16 22.23 -63.20
N PRO A 3 -32.99 21.75 -62.25
CA PRO A 3 -32.96 21.67 -60.77
C PRO A 3 -33.24 20.20 -60.26
N ALA A 4 -33.17 19.82 -58.97
CA ALA A 4 -34.04 20.11 -57.79
C ALA A 4 -35.54 19.76 -58.05
N GLU A 5 -36.28 19.05 -57.19
CA GLU A 5 -36.95 19.39 -55.91
C GLU A 5 -37.89 18.18 -55.58
N ASP A 6 -38.34 17.88 -54.36
CA ASP A 6 -39.36 18.67 -53.67
C ASP A 6 -39.51 18.37 -52.17
N GLN A 7 -40.12 19.34 -51.49
CA GLN A 7 -40.07 19.73 -50.09
C GLN A 7 -41.42 19.52 -49.35
N GLU A 8 -41.34 19.49 -48.02
CA GLU A 8 -42.23 20.08 -46.99
C GLU A 8 -43.75 20.32 -47.19
N ARG A 9 -44.51 20.11 -46.09
CA ARG A 9 -45.44 21.08 -45.42
C ARG A 9 -45.97 20.45 -44.10
N ARG A 10 -45.66 20.96 -42.89
CA ARG A 10 -46.17 22.12 -42.10
C ARG A 10 -47.58 21.95 -41.46
N HIS A 11 -47.57 22.10 -40.12
CA HIS A 11 -48.61 22.37 -39.06
C HIS A 11 -49.80 23.30 -39.45
N PRO A 12 -50.86 23.62 -38.62
CA PRO A 12 -50.92 23.72 -37.12
C PRO A 12 -52.29 23.57 -36.36
N HIS A 13 -52.23 23.79 -35.03
CA HIS A 13 -53.22 24.38 -34.09
C HIS A 13 -54.45 23.60 -33.55
N GLY A 14 -54.66 23.71 -32.21
CA GLY A 14 -55.98 23.53 -31.59
C GLY A 14 -56.01 23.37 -30.06
N LEU A 15 -55.99 24.49 -29.33
CA LEU A 15 -56.35 24.62 -27.90
C LEU A 15 -57.76 24.07 -27.59
N ARG A 16 -57.96 23.49 -26.39
CA ARG A 16 -59.01 23.88 -25.40
C ARG A 16 -59.12 22.90 -24.22
N GLN A 17 -59.07 23.43 -22.99
CA GLN A 17 -59.72 22.83 -21.81
C GLN A 17 -61.26 22.93 -21.93
N PRO A 18 -62.03 22.21 -21.09
CA PRO A 18 -62.63 22.92 -19.95
C PRO A 18 -62.85 22.13 -18.63
N HIS A 19 -62.80 22.92 -17.54
CA HIS A 19 -63.68 22.98 -16.36
C HIS A 19 -63.74 21.93 -15.22
N ARG A 20 -63.23 22.42 -14.08
CA ARG A 20 -63.62 22.32 -12.65
C ARG A 20 -65.04 21.86 -12.27
N ARG A 21 -65.12 21.14 -11.14
CA ARG A 21 -65.91 21.36 -9.88
C ARG A 21 -65.34 20.41 -8.80
N GLY A 22 -64.71 20.86 -7.69
CA GLY A 22 -65.28 21.33 -6.41
C GLY A 22 -65.45 20.14 -5.44
N GLY A 23 -65.03 20.07 -4.17
CA GLY A 23 -64.38 20.95 -3.19
C GLY A 23 -64.22 20.20 -1.83
N GLN A 24 -63.75 20.92 -0.79
CA GLN A 24 -63.55 20.56 0.65
C GLN A 24 -62.14 20.02 0.99
N ARG A 25 -61.23 20.84 1.55
CA ARG A 25 -61.05 21.30 2.95
C ARG A 25 -60.60 20.18 3.91
N GLY A 26 -59.37 20.31 4.40
CA GLY A 26 -58.77 19.51 5.47
C GLY A 26 -57.39 20.06 5.81
N ASP A 27 -57.22 20.54 7.04
CA ASP A 27 -56.21 21.49 7.50
C ASP A 27 -54.74 21.02 7.47
N ARG A 28 -53.83 21.99 7.22
CA ARG A 28 -52.44 21.94 7.69
C ARG A 28 -52.40 22.35 9.18
N PRO A 29 -51.34 21.98 9.91
CA PRO A 29 -50.38 23.04 10.19
C PRO A 29 -48.93 22.66 9.92
N LEU A 30 -48.19 23.67 9.49
CA LEU A 30 -46.73 23.76 9.45
C LEU A 30 -46.19 24.17 10.82
N LEU A 31 -44.89 23.89 11.00
CA LEU A 31 -43.88 24.47 11.92
C LEU A 31 -43.56 23.66 13.19
N PRO A 32 -42.36 23.81 13.80
CA PRO A 32 -41.12 24.44 13.32
C PRO A 32 -39.85 23.57 13.49
N SER A 33 -38.83 23.91 12.70
CA SER A 33 -37.43 23.59 12.91
C SER A 33 -36.76 24.68 13.75
N GLN A 34 -36.39 24.39 15.00
CA GLN A 34 -35.26 24.95 15.78
C GLN A 34 -35.26 24.34 17.20
N GLU A 35 -34.05 24.25 17.79
CA GLU A 35 -33.71 23.84 19.17
C GLU A 35 -33.59 22.33 19.48
N LEU A 36 -32.37 21.80 19.36
CA LEU A 36 -31.87 20.70 20.19
C LEU A 36 -30.32 20.73 20.22
N LEU A 37 -29.80 21.78 20.86
CA LEU A 37 -28.42 21.89 21.33
C LEU A 37 -28.46 22.59 22.68
N SER A 38 -28.73 21.84 23.75
CA SER A 38 -28.29 22.12 25.14
C SER A 38 -28.92 21.11 26.10
N ALA A 39 -28.27 19.96 26.30
CA ALA A 39 -28.50 19.14 27.49
C ALA A 39 -27.43 18.05 27.59
N HIS A 40 -26.20 18.43 27.97
CA HIS A 40 -25.29 17.54 28.70
C HIS A 40 -24.15 18.40 29.29
N ASP A 41 -24.45 19.11 30.38
CA ASP A 41 -23.47 19.22 31.47
C ASP A 41 -24.17 19.59 32.78
N ALA A 42 -24.65 18.58 33.48
CA ALA A 42 -25.19 18.70 34.83
C ALA A 42 -24.94 17.41 35.60
N SER A 43 -23.68 17.08 35.85
CA SER A 43 -23.32 16.20 36.96
C SER A 43 -21.85 16.38 37.36
N ARG A 44 -21.60 17.23 38.36
CA ARG A 44 -20.59 17.00 39.42
C ARG A 44 -20.76 18.08 40.51
N ARG A 45 -21.33 17.66 41.64
CA ARG A 45 -21.27 18.36 42.93
C ARG A 45 -20.19 17.71 43.80
N GLY A 46 -19.48 18.54 44.57
CA GLY A 46 -18.56 18.19 45.69
C GLY A 46 -17.09 18.13 45.27
N ASP A 47 -16.10 18.77 45.89
CA ASP A 47 -15.88 19.23 47.28
C ASP A 47 -14.75 20.32 47.27
N PRO A 48 -14.73 21.34 48.16
CA PRO A 48 -13.79 22.46 48.09
C PRO A 48 -12.60 22.26 49.02
N ARG A 49 -11.43 21.89 48.48
CA ARG A 49 -10.14 21.99 49.16
C ARG A 49 -9.01 22.24 48.16
N HIS A 50 -8.69 23.51 47.90
CA HIS A 50 -7.32 24.05 47.74
C HIS A 50 -7.34 25.48 47.20
N GLU A 51 -7.99 26.40 47.91
CA GLU A 51 -7.55 27.80 47.91
C GLU A 51 -6.54 27.95 49.05
N ARG A 52 -5.26 28.03 48.70
CA ARG A 52 -4.12 28.62 49.46
C ARG A 52 -2.82 27.99 48.99
N ARG A 53 -2.21 28.61 47.98
CA ARG A 53 -0.76 28.69 47.78
C ARG A 53 -0.53 29.58 46.57
N ASP A 54 -0.61 30.88 46.82
CA ASP A 54 0.08 31.92 46.04
C ASP A 54 -0.08 33.24 46.78
N ARG A 55 0.70 33.35 47.87
CA ARG A 55 1.07 34.58 48.56
C ARG A 55 2.08 34.20 49.63
N GLU A 56 3.35 34.27 49.25
CA GLU A 56 4.50 34.72 50.04
C GLU A 56 5.77 34.15 49.40
N LEU A 57 6.45 34.97 48.62
CA LEU A 57 7.88 35.27 48.77
C LEU A 57 8.29 36.22 47.64
N SER A 58 8.09 37.50 47.90
CA SER A 58 8.78 38.58 47.23
C SER A 58 9.47 39.41 48.30
N ARG A 59 10.81 39.38 48.33
CA ARG A 59 11.71 40.50 48.70
C ARG A 59 13.18 40.06 48.82
N ALA A 60 14.01 40.53 47.87
CA ALA A 60 15.35 41.14 48.06
C ALA A 60 15.97 41.47 46.66
N LEU A 61 15.70 42.65 46.08
CA LEU A 61 16.60 43.82 45.84
C LEU A 61 17.62 43.67 44.65
N PRO A 62 18.18 44.76 44.04
CA PRO A 62 17.56 46.00 43.53
C PRO A 62 18.13 46.54 42.16
N HIS A 63 17.41 47.53 41.60
CA HIS A 63 17.80 48.65 40.69
C HIS A 63 18.54 48.46 39.34
N GLY A 64 17.97 49.07 38.27
CA GLY A 64 18.76 49.64 37.15
C GLY A 64 18.08 49.81 35.78
N ALA A 65 17.37 50.93 35.58
CA ALA A 65 17.20 51.75 34.35
C ALA A 65 16.74 51.16 32.97
N HIS A 66 15.87 51.96 32.34
CA HIS A 66 15.19 51.80 31.05
C HIS A 66 16.07 51.85 29.79
N GLY A 67 15.64 51.14 28.73
CA GLY A 67 16.02 51.40 27.31
C GLY A 67 15.21 50.54 26.31
N PRO A 68 14.67 51.10 25.19
CA PRO A 68 13.86 50.37 24.21
C PRO A 68 14.70 49.72 23.08
N PRO A 69 14.13 48.79 22.26
CA PRO A 69 14.89 47.85 21.44
C PRO A 69 15.39 48.46 20.09
N PRO A 70 16.47 47.91 19.49
CA PRO A 70 17.03 48.47 18.26
C PRO A 70 16.31 47.99 16.99
N ARG A 71 16.20 48.94 16.04
CA ARG A 71 15.71 48.78 14.66
C ARG A 71 16.80 48.22 13.75
N VAL A 72 16.40 47.32 12.84
CA VAL A 72 17.21 46.81 11.72
C VAL A 72 17.28 47.87 10.61
N ARG A 73 18.50 48.21 10.18
CA ARG A 73 18.77 49.10 9.03
C ARG A 73 19.09 48.27 7.77
N ARG A 74 18.39 48.60 6.69
CA ARG A 74 18.70 48.25 5.30
C ARG A 74 19.94 49.03 4.82
N THR A 75 20.72 48.43 3.92
CA THR A 75 21.61 49.12 2.98
C THR A 75 21.34 48.66 1.54
N PRO A 76 21.51 49.52 0.51
CA PRO A 76 21.02 49.25 -0.85
C PRO A 76 22.14 49.00 -1.89
N GLY A 77 21.78 48.23 -2.92
CA GLY A 77 22.07 48.53 -4.34
C GLY A 77 23.43 48.13 -4.93
N GLY A 78 23.39 47.37 -6.03
CA GLY A 78 24.51 47.18 -6.96
C GLY A 78 24.27 46.02 -7.91
N GLY A 79 24.06 46.31 -9.19
CA GLY A 79 23.46 45.42 -10.19
C GLY A 79 24.43 44.44 -10.89
N LEU A 80 23.80 43.45 -11.53
CA LEU A 80 24.41 42.43 -12.37
C LEU A 80 24.55 42.93 -13.82
N SER A 81 25.72 42.71 -14.43
CA SER A 81 25.83 42.57 -15.88
C SER A 81 27.04 41.70 -16.28
N ARG A 82 26.71 40.61 -17.00
CA ARG A 82 27.39 39.98 -18.15
C ARG A 82 28.90 39.64 -18.14
N ALA A 83 29.13 38.35 -18.42
CA ALA A 83 29.80 37.80 -19.62
C ALA A 83 31.13 37.01 -19.46
N VAL A 84 31.02 35.73 -19.86
CA VAL A 84 31.84 34.98 -20.85
C VAL A 84 33.32 34.64 -20.57
N ALA A 85 33.62 33.35 -20.82
CA ALA A 85 34.86 32.67 -21.24
C ALA A 85 35.30 31.61 -20.20
N GLY A 86 35.57 30.33 -20.52
CA GLY A 86 35.89 29.68 -21.79
C GLY A 86 37.28 29.04 -21.67
N ARG A 87 37.38 27.74 -22.00
CA ARG A 87 38.61 26.92 -22.24
C ARG A 87 39.37 26.46 -20.97
N ASP A 88 40.11 25.36 -20.95
CA ASP A 88 40.31 24.18 -21.79
C ASP A 88 41.10 23.16 -20.94
N ARG A 89 40.95 21.87 -21.26
CA ARG A 89 41.92 20.75 -21.22
C ARG A 89 43.16 20.82 -20.30
N ALA A 90 43.44 19.71 -19.58
CA ALA A 90 44.41 18.69 -20.03
C ALA A 90 44.77 17.67 -18.93
N ASP A 91 45.03 16.45 -19.40
CA ASP A 91 45.66 15.32 -18.73
C ASP A 91 46.94 15.66 -17.94
N ALA A 92 47.18 14.92 -16.85
CA ALA A 92 48.53 14.47 -16.50
C ALA A 92 48.49 13.18 -15.68
N ARG A 93 49.10 12.14 -16.26
CA ARG A 93 49.54 10.91 -15.59
C ARG A 93 50.78 11.22 -14.73
N GLY A 94 50.92 10.57 -13.58
CA GLY A 94 52.17 10.58 -12.81
C GLY A 94 52.18 9.53 -11.71
N ARG A 95 53.07 8.55 -11.84
CA ARG A 95 53.27 7.38 -10.96
C ARG A 95 54.22 7.67 -9.80
N HIS A 96 54.24 6.70 -8.87
CA HIS A 96 55.25 6.40 -7.84
C HIS A 96 55.14 7.27 -6.57
N GLN A 97 55.30 6.75 -5.35
CA GLN A 97 56.13 5.64 -4.91
C GLN A 97 55.66 5.11 -3.55
N ALA A 98 56.06 3.87 -3.25
CA ALA A 98 55.81 3.13 -2.03
C ALA A 98 56.46 3.76 -0.78
N GLY A 99 55.80 3.59 0.37
CA GLY A 99 56.37 3.73 1.70
C GLY A 99 55.81 2.63 2.60
N GLN A 100 56.65 1.64 2.92
CA GLN A 100 56.44 0.70 4.02
C GLN A 100 56.60 1.45 5.35
N ILE A 101 55.65 1.28 6.28
CA ILE A 101 55.94 1.31 7.72
C ILE A 101 55.17 0.16 8.38
N ASP A 102 55.89 -0.47 9.31
CA ASP A 102 55.63 -1.70 10.03
C ASP A 102 54.56 -1.57 11.13
N ARG A 103 54.15 -2.75 11.59
CA ARG A 103 53.11 -3.20 12.52
C ARG A 103 52.90 -2.41 13.82
N SER A 104 51.64 -2.40 14.26
CA SER A 104 51.28 -2.80 15.62
C SER A 104 49.83 -3.31 15.67
N ASP A 105 49.67 -4.51 16.24
CA ASP A 105 48.42 -5.16 16.59
C ASP A 105 47.53 -4.25 17.45
N ASP A 106 46.25 -4.15 17.07
CA ASP A 106 45.14 -4.06 18.02
C ASP A 106 43.83 -4.44 17.31
N ARG A 107 43.23 -5.55 17.75
CA ARG A 107 41.88 -5.98 17.37
C ARG A 107 40.86 -5.16 18.16
N PRO A 108 39.68 -4.87 17.57
CA PRO A 108 38.47 -5.32 18.23
C PRO A 108 37.41 -5.94 17.31
N GLU A 109 36.92 -7.07 17.80
CA GLU A 109 35.55 -7.63 17.79
C GLU A 109 34.64 -7.51 16.56
N ALA A 110 34.29 -8.70 16.07
CA ALA A 110 33.33 -8.97 15.02
C ALA A 110 31.87 -8.81 15.49
N ALA A 111 31.05 -8.24 14.59
CA ALA A 111 29.61 -8.13 14.70
C ALA A 111 28.90 -9.52 14.74
N PRO A 112 27.75 -9.66 15.43
CA PRO A 112 27.13 -10.96 15.63
C PRO A 112 26.41 -11.47 14.38
N GLY A 113 26.63 -12.76 14.12
CA GLY A 113 26.10 -13.51 12.99
C GLY A 113 24.60 -13.84 13.09
N ARG A 114 23.99 -13.93 11.91
CA ARG A 114 22.66 -14.47 11.65
C ARG A 114 22.50 -15.87 12.27
N ALA A 115 21.45 -16.03 13.06
CA ALA A 115 21.04 -17.31 13.61
C ALA A 115 20.49 -18.23 12.50
N VAL A 116 21.17 -19.35 12.30
CA VAL A 116 20.66 -20.52 11.57
C VAL A 116 19.80 -21.33 12.55
N LEU A 117 18.48 -21.34 12.36
CA LEU A 117 17.56 -22.13 13.16
C LEU A 117 17.80 -23.63 12.90
N ARG A 118 18.37 -24.32 13.90
CA ARG A 118 18.43 -25.77 13.98
C ARG A 118 17.02 -26.32 14.27
N GLY A 119 16.45 -27.04 13.30
CA GLY A 119 15.20 -27.76 13.47
C GLY A 119 15.29 -28.85 14.54
N THR A 120 14.42 -28.75 15.54
CA THR A 120 14.15 -29.79 16.52
C THR A 120 13.49 -31.00 15.85
N LYS A 121 14.13 -32.18 15.99
CA LYS A 121 13.58 -33.48 15.56
C LYS A 121 12.30 -33.79 16.33
N ARG A 122 11.14 -33.73 15.67
CA ARG A 122 9.92 -34.42 16.13
C ARG A 122 9.81 -35.77 15.42
N ARG A 123 9.73 -36.81 16.24
CA ARG A 123 9.61 -38.22 15.88
C ARG A 123 8.18 -38.48 15.40
N VAL A 124 7.99 -38.67 14.10
CA VAL A 124 6.74 -39.17 13.52
C VAL A 124 6.93 -40.65 13.22
N THR A 125 6.18 -41.49 13.94
CA THR A 125 6.06 -42.93 13.68
C THR A 125 5.30 -43.16 12.37
N ARG A 126 5.94 -43.84 11.40
CA ARG A 126 5.29 -44.35 10.18
C ARG A 126 4.80 -45.78 10.40
N PRO A 127 3.59 -46.18 9.95
CA PRO A 127 3.30 -47.57 9.65
C PRO A 127 3.91 -47.93 8.29
N GLY A 128 4.42 -49.16 8.20
CA GLY A 128 5.19 -49.67 7.07
C GLY A 128 4.36 -49.96 5.81
N GLY A 129 5.06 -49.88 4.69
CA GLY A 129 4.61 -50.25 3.35
C GLY A 129 5.61 -49.71 2.33
N GLN A 130 6.60 -50.53 1.94
CA GLN A 130 7.46 -50.24 0.79
C GLN A 130 6.66 -50.46 -0.50
N PRO A 131 6.79 -49.57 -1.48
CA PRO A 131 6.80 -49.98 -2.88
C PRO A 131 8.22 -49.86 -3.45
N SER A 132 8.55 -50.90 -4.19
CA SER A 132 9.73 -51.13 -5.00
C SER A 132 10.18 -49.94 -5.85
N HIS A 133 11.49 -49.74 -5.93
CA HIS A 133 12.16 -49.01 -7.00
C HIS A 133 11.69 -49.52 -8.37
N GLY A 134 11.14 -48.61 -9.18
CA GLY A 134 10.75 -48.86 -10.56
C GLY A 134 10.61 -47.55 -11.33
N ALA A 135 11.44 -47.43 -12.36
CA ALA A 135 11.41 -46.47 -13.47
C ALA A 135 11.51 -44.97 -13.12
N GLU A 136 12.69 -44.40 -13.38
CA GLU A 136 12.79 -43.02 -13.87
C GLU A 136 11.82 -42.88 -15.05
N ALA A 137 10.84 -41.99 -14.90
CA ALA A 137 10.02 -41.57 -16.01
C ALA A 137 10.88 -40.68 -16.91
N ASP A 138 11.46 -41.27 -17.96
CA ASP A 138 11.90 -40.57 -19.16
C ASP A 138 10.68 -39.92 -19.82
N GLY A 139 10.22 -38.81 -19.22
CA GLY A 139 9.40 -37.84 -19.93
C GLY A 139 10.27 -37.14 -20.99
N PRO A 140 9.68 -36.67 -22.10
CA PRO A 140 10.43 -35.82 -23.02
C PRO A 140 11.03 -34.64 -22.23
N PRO A 141 12.24 -34.18 -22.57
CA PRO A 141 12.84 -33.03 -21.89
C PRO A 141 11.82 -31.88 -21.89
N LEU A 142 11.55 -31.33 -20.71
CA LEU A 142 10.67 -30.18 -20.55
C LEU A 142 11.15 -29.09 -21.50
N VAL A 143 10.35 -28.80 -22.53
CA VAL A 143 10.64 -27.73 -23.47
C VAL A 143 10.55 -26.42 -22.69
N THR A 144 11.63 -25.66 -22.66
CA THR A 144 11.65 -24.32 -22.07
C THR A 144 10.74 -23.41 -22.89
N ASP A 145 9.68 -22.90 -22.28
CA ASP A 145 8.74 -21.97 -22.92
C ASP A 145 9.38 -20.59 -23.06
N LEU A 146 9.95 -20.08 -21.96
CA LEU A 146 10.59 -18.77 -21.89
C LEU A 146 11.94 -18.89 -21.20
N LEU A 147 12.96 -18.28 -21.79
CA LEU A 147 14.29 -18.14 -21.20
C LEU A 147 14.64 -16.66 -21.04
N LEU A 148 14.73 -16.19 -19.80
CA LEU A 148 15.27 -14.86 -19.49
C LEU A 148 16.78 -14.98 -19.29
N ARG A 149 17.57 -14.15 -19.97
CA ARG A 149 19.04 -14.26 -19.97
C ARG A 149 19.73 -13.05 -19.40
N GLY A 150 20.81 -13.27 -18.66
CA GLY A 150 21.65 -12.21 -18.14
C GLY A 150 20.97 -11.40 -17.02
N CYS A 151 20.17 -12.05 -16.18
CA CYS A 151 19.43 -11.41 -15.10
C CYS A 151 20.34 -11.10 -13.89
N VAL A 152 20.23 -9.89 -13.35
CA VAL A 152 20.72 -9.56 -12.01
C VAL A 152 19.66 -9.97 -10.99
N LEU A 153 20.00 -10.89 -10.10
CA LEU A 153 19.14 -11.34 -9.01
C LEU A 153 19.62 -10.80 -7.65
N PRO A 154 18.72 -10.31 -6.79
CA PRO A 154 19.09 -9.89 -5.44
C PRO A 154 19.88 -10.98 -4.68
N GLY A 155 21.03 -10.61 -4.13
CA GLY A 155 21.87 -11.50 -3.32
C GLY A 155 22.72 -12.51 -4.12
N ARG A 156 22.73 -12.46 -5.46
CA ARG A 156 23.63 -13.28 -6.29
C ARG A 156 24.71 -12.42 -6.95
N PRO A 157 26.00 -12.83 -6.88
CA PRO A 157 27.10 -12.04 -7.44
C PRO A 157 27.29 -12.21 -8.95
N ARG A 158 26.71 -13.25 -9.55
CA ARG A 158 26.82 -13.54 -10.98
C ARG A 158 25.46 -13.37 -11.65
N LEU A 159 25.49 -13.01 -12.93
CA LEU A 159 24.31 -13.01 -13.78
C LEU A 159 23.73 -14.43 -13.90
N VAL A 160 22.41 -14.50 -14.05
CA VAL A 160 21.64 -15.75 -14.06
C VAL A 160 20.77 -15.82 -15.30
N ASP A 161 20.66 -17.01 -15.88
CA ASP A 161 19.62 -17.33 -16.87
C ASP A 161 18.47 -18.06 -16.13
N ILE A 162 17.23 -17.63 -16.35
CA ILE A 162 16.02 -18.19 -15.73
C ILE A 162 15.25 -18.97 -16.79
N SER A 163 15.21 -20.30 -16.64
CA SER A 163 14.43 -21.19 -17.49
C SER A 163 13.02 -21.34 -16.94
N ILE A 164 12.01 -21.20 -17.80
CA ILE A 164 10.60 -21.26 -17.45
C ILE A 164 9.89 -22.26 -18.35
N ALA A 165 9.11 -23.15 -17.75
CA ALA A 165 8.21 -24.06 -18.48
C ALA A 165 6.91 -24.26 -17.69
N ASN A 166 5.78 -24.36 -18.39
CA ASN A 166 4.45 -24.54 -17.80
C ASN A 166 4.14 -23.53 -16.68
N GLY A 167 4.56 -22.28 -16.89
CA GLY A 167 4.34 -21.18 -15.95
C GLY A 167 5.19 -21.22 -14.67
N ARG A 168 6.19 -22.10 -14.58
CA ARG A 168 7.06 -22.26 -13.41
C ARG A 168 8.52 -22.11 -13.76
N ILE A 169 9.31 -21.63 -12.79
CA ILE A 169 10.77 -21.57 -12.89
C ILE A 169 11.30 -23.01 -12.78
N THR A 170 11.90 -23.52 -13.85
CA THR A 170 12.45 -24.88 -13.88
C THR A 170 13.90 -24.91 -13.44
N GLU A 171 14.69 -23.90 -13.79
CA GLU A 171 16.12 -23.84 -13.49
C GLU A 171 16.63 -22.39 -13.35
N LEU A 172 17.67 -22.22 -12.54
CA LEU A 172 18.42 -20.97 -12.38
C LEU A 172 19.90 -21.24 -12.67
N LEU A 173 20.34 -20.91 -13.89
CA LEU A 173 21.66 -21.26 -14.41
C LEU A 173 22.61 -20.06 -14.30
N THR A 174 23.90 -20.29 -14.09
CA THR A 174 24.89 -19.19 -14.23
C THR A 174 24.91 -18.75 -15.68
N HIS A 175 24.79 -17.44 -15.92
CA HIS A 175 24.80 -16.90 -17.28
C HIS A 175 26.16 -17.08 -17.94
N GLU A 176 26.16 -17.67 -19.14
CA GLU A 176 27.33 -17.80 -20.00
C GLU A 176 27.08 -17.10 -21.35
N PRO A 177 27.86 -16.05 -21.68
CA PRO A 177 27.75 -15.36 -22.97
C PRO A 177 27.97 -16.32 -24.14
N GLY A 178 27.13 -16.21 -25.18
CA GLY A 178 27.28 -17.00 -26.41
C GLY A 178 26.71 -18.42 -26.38
N VAL A 179 26.39 -18.98 -25.21
CA VAL A 179 25.68 -20.28 -25.11
C VAL A 179 24.24 -20.11 -25.61
N ARG A 180 23.76 -20.99 -26.48
CA ARG A 180 22.36 -21.00 -26.95
C ARG A 180 21.63 -22.20 -26.35
N ALA A 181 20.85 -21.98 -25.29
CA ALA A 181 19.94 -23.00 -24.78
C ALA A 181 18.63 -23.02 -25.58
N PRO A 182 18.04 -24.19 -25.88
CA PRO A 182 16.75 -24.29 -26.57
C PRO A 182 15.61 -23.69 -25.72
N ALA A 183 14.79 -22.83 -26.32
CA ALA A 183 13.57 -22.28 -25.74
C ALA A 183 12.64 -21.76 -26.85
N ASN A 184 11.32 -21.75 -26.62
CA ASN A 184 10.34 -21.20 -27.57
C ASN A 184 10.50 -19.68 -27.71
N GLU A 185 10.63 -18.99 -26.59
CA GLU A 185 10.90 -17.55 -26.51
C GLU A 185 12.18 -17.29 -25.69
N ARG A 186 12.97 -16.29 -26.12
CA ARG A 186 14.19 -15.87 -25.43
C ARG A 186 14.22 -14.37 -25.30
N ILE A 187 14.45 -13.89 -24.08
CA ILE A 187 14.60 -12.46 -23.78
C ILE A 187 15.96 -12.27 -23.12
N ASP A 188 16.85 -11.55 -23.79
CA ASP A 188 18.08 -11.06 -23.18
C ASP A 188 17.76 -9.79 -22.40
N VAL A 189 17.83 -9.86 -21.06
CA VAL A 189 17.54 -8.70 -20.22
C VAL A 189 18.75 -7.78 -20.09
N GLY A 190 19.92 -8.15 -20.61
CA GLY A 190 21.08 -7.27 -20.76
C GLY A 190 21.68 -6.80 -19.44
N GLY A 191 21.81 -7.67 -18.44
CA GLY A 191 22.37 -7.31 -17.13
C GLY A 191 21.41 -6.56 -16.22
N ARG A 192 20.11 -6.57 -16.52
CA ARG A 192 19.07 -5.87 -15.75
C ARG A 192 18.58 -6.66 -14.55
N VAL A 193 18.11 -5.93 -13.55
CA VAL A 193 17.51 -6.50 -12.34
C VAL A 193 16.19 -7.19 -12.67
N VAL A 194 16.01 -8.39 -12.11
CA VAL A 194 14.75 -9.13 -12.12
C VAL A 194 14.30 -9.38 -10.69
N THR A 195 13.06 -9.02 -10.37
CA THR A 195 12.42 -9.32 -9.09
C THR A 195 11.27 -10.30 -9.28
N PRO A 196 10.82 -10.99 -8.23
CA PRO A 196 9.47 -11.54 -8.22
C PRO A 196 8.45 -10.44 -8.58
N GLY A 197 7.29 -10.87 -9.09
CA GLY A 197 6.16 -10.00 -9.35
C GLY A 197 5.74 -9.22 -8.11
N LEU A 198 5.41 -7.94 -8.25
CA LEU A 198 5.06 -7.11 -7.09
C LEU A 198 3.72 -7.58 -6.48
N VAL A 199 3.56 -7.38 -5.17
CA VAL A 199 2.37 -7.80 -4.42
C VAL A 199 1.75 -6.59 -3.73
N GLU A 200 0.56 -6.19 -4.20
CA GLU A 200 -0.24 -5.15 -3.57
C GLU A 200 -1.02 -5.76 -2.40
N ALA A 201 -0.63 -5.43 -1.17
CA ALA A 201 -1.23 -6.05 0.00
C ALA A 201 -2.53 -5.37 0.45
N HIS A 202 -2.83 -4.15 -0.01
CA HIS A 202 -3.97 -3.38 0.48
C HIS A 202 -4.40 -2.29 -0.49
N ILE A 203 -5.52 -2.50 -1.18
CA ILE A 203 -6.11 -1.49 -2.07
C ILE A 203 -7.65 -1.54 -2.06
N HIS A 204 -8.28 -0.40 -2.32
CA HIS A 204 -9.74 -0.26 -2.46
C HIS A 204 -10.09 0.11 -3.91
N LEU A 205 -10.59 -0.86 -4.68
CA LEU A 205 -10.95 -0.64 -6.10
C LEU A 205 -12.35 -0.06 -6.27
N ASP A 206 -13.29 -0.46 -5.41
CA ASP A 206 -14.69 -0.05 -5.43
C ASP A 206 -14.93 1.45 -5.21
N LYS A 207 -14.03 2.11 -4.49
CA LYS A 207 -14.00 3.58 -4.29
C LYS A 207 -12.81 4.29 -4.92
N ALA A 208 -12.11 3.65 -5.84
CA ALA A 208 -11.04 4.32 -6.59
C ALA A 208 -11.61 5.32 -7.61
N LEU A 209 -10.83 6.35 -7.95
CA LEU A 209 -11.11 7.33 -9.00
C LEU A 209 -12.37 8.19 -8.77
N LEU A 210 -12.86 8.29 -7.54
CA LEU A 210 -14.02 9.11 -7.20
C LEU A 210 -13.75 10.61 -7.34
N SER A 211 -12.49 11.06 -7.30
CA SER A 211 -12.15 12.47 -7.48
C SER A 211 -12.61 13.04 -8.83
N GLU A 212 -12.84 12.20 -9.85
CA GLU A 212 -13.37 12.63 -11.15
C GLU A 212 -14.87 12.99 -11.09
N ARG A 213 -15.55 12.72 -9.96
CA ARG A 213 -16.99 12.88 -9.77
C ARG A 213 -17.36 13.82 -8.64
N LEU A 214 -16.39 14.19 -7.82
CA LEU A 214 -16.59 15.05 -6.67
C LEU A 214 -16.18 16.46 -7.04
N ALA A 215 -17.03 17.42 -6.74
CA ALA A 215 -16.77 18.83 -7.02
C ALA A 215 -15.66 19.41 -6.14
N THR A 216 -15.44 18.82 -4.96
CA THR A 216 -14.48 19.27 -3.96
C THR A 216 -13.67 18.09 -3.41
N GLY A 217 -12.52 18.38 -2.81
CA GLY A 217 -11.75 17.43 -2.01
C GLY A 217 -12.18 17.42 -0.54
N ALA A 218 -11.75 16.40 0.20
CA ALA A 218 -11.95 16.36 1.66
C ALA A 218 -10.93 17.23 2.40
N GLU A 219 -11.37 17.83 3.50
CA GLU A 219 -10.53 18.67 4.36
C GLU A 219 -9.97 17.90 5.59
N SER A 220 -10.58 16.76 5.93
CA SER A 220 -10.15 15.84 6.99
C SER A 220 -10.52 14.38 6.67
N ALA A 221 -10.01 13.42 7.46
CA ALA A 221 -10.38 12.01 7.33
C ALA A 221 -11.89 11.77 7.57
N LEU A 222 -12.49 12.47 8.55
CA LEU A 222 -13.93 12.39 8.80
C LEU A 222 -14.74 12.95 7.63
N ASP A 223 -14.28 14.01 6.98
CA ASP A 223 -14.94 14.56 5.79
C ASP A 223 -14.85 13.57 4.62
N ALA A 224 -13.69 12.93 4.44
CA ALA A 224 -13.50 11.89 3.43
C ALA A 224 -14.47 10.72 3.60
N ILE A 225 -14.66 10.24 4.85
CA ILE A 225 -15.65 9.20 5.18
C ILE A 225 -17.05 9.65 4.74
N ARG A 226 -17.49 10.84 5.14
CA ARG A 226 -18.82 11.36 4.78
C ARG A 226 -19.01 11.50 3.27
N MET A 227 -18.00 12.00 2.56
CA MET A 227 -18.05 12.19 1.11
C MET A 227 -18.13 10.86 0.35
N VAL A 228 -17.36 9.84 0.78
CA VAL A 228 -17.42 8.51 0.15
C VAL A 228 -18.75 7.82 0.46
N ALA A 229 -19.26 7.91 1.70
CA ALA A 229 -20.56 7.36 2.07
C ALA A 229 -21.72 8.00 1.28
N GLU A 230 -21.62 9.30 0.97
CA GLU A 230 -22.56 10.00 0.07
C GLU A 230 -22.46 9.46 -1.36
N ALA A 231 -21.24 9.40 -1.92
CA ALA A 231 -21.00 8.92 -3.27
C ALA A 231 -21.46 7.47 -3.47
N LYS A 232 -21.33 6.64 -2.43
CA LYS A 232 -21.65 5.20 -2.44
C LYS A 232 -23.12 4.90 -2.77
N ARG A 233 -24.07 5.78 -2.45
CA ARG A 233 -25.49 5.56 -2.85
C ARG A 233 -25.70 5.54 -4.36
N GLY A 234 -24.78 6.14 -5.13
CA GLY A 234 -24.83 6.16 -6.58
C GLY A 234 -24.05 5.02 -7.26
N PHE A 235 -23.42 4.12 -6.50
CA PHE A 235 -22.61 3.07 -7.08
C PHE A 235 -23.47 2.01 -7.76
N THR A 236 -23.05 1.62 -8.96
CA THR A 236 -23.60 0.49 -9.71
C THR A 236 -22.48 -0.50 -10.00
N ALA A 237 -22.82 -1.75 -10.36
CA ALA A 237 -21.81 -2.75 -10.74
C ALA A 237 -20.96 -2.27 -11.94
N ASP A 238 -21.60 -1.70 -12.97
CA ASP A 238 -20.91 -1.16 -14.15
C ASP A 238 -19.94 -0.03 -13.80
N ASP A 239 -20.37 0.85 -12.89
CA ASP A 239 -19.54 1.92 -12.38
C ASP A 239 -18.29 1.39 -11.67
N ILE A 240 -18.50 0.55 -10.66
CA ILE A 240 -17.43 -0.06 -9.87
C ILE A 240 -16.46 -0.78 -10.80
N ARG A 241 -16.99 -1.54 -11.77
CA ARG A 241 -16.19 -2.26 -12.76
C ARG A 241 -15.33 -1.30 -13.58
N GLN A 242 -15.89 -0.25 -14.16
CA GLN A 242 -15.15 0.69 -15.01
C GLN A 242 -13.97 1.32 -14.26
N ARG A 243 -14.17 1.75 -13.01
CA ARG A 243 -13.10 2.35 -12.18
C ARG A 243 -12.07 1.31 -11.75
N SER A 244 -12.53 0.12 -11.35
CA SER A 244 -11.66 -0.98 -10.94
C SER A 244 -10.75 -1.44 -12.08
N CYS A 245 -11.28 -1.64 -13.29
CA CYS A 245 -10.49 -2.01 -14.47
C CYS A 245 -9.35 -1.04 -14.72
N ARG A 246 -9.63 0.27 -14.70
CA ARG A 246 -8.59 1.31 -14.92
C ARG A 246 -7.45 1.19 -13.92
N VAL A 247 -7.75 0.94 -12.64
CA VAL A 247 -6.73 0.81 -11.59
C VAL A 247 -5.99 -0.53 -11.68
N LEU A 248 -6.68 -1.62 -12.02
CA LEU A 248 -6.06 -2.91 -12.27
C LEU A 248 -5.06 -2.82 -13.43
N ASP A 249 -5.45 -2.20 -14.55
CA ASP A 249 -4.58 -2.00 -15.71
C ASP A 249 -3.33 -1.17 -15.34
N MET A 250 -3.49 -0.12 -14.52
CA MET A 250 -2.38 0.67 -14.00
C MET A 250 -1.42 -0.18 -13.14
N ALA A 251 -1.97 -0.98 -12.21
CA ALA A 251 -1.18 -1.80 -11.29
C ALA A 251 -0.43 -2.93 -12.02
N ILE A 252 -1.08 -3.57 -13.00
CA ILE A 252 -0.49 -4.63 -13.83
C ILE A 252 0.64 -4.08 -14.67
N ALA A 253 0.43 -2.93 -15.33
CA ALA A 253 1.49 -2.23 -16.06
C ALA A 253 2.66 -1.85 -15.14
N ALA A 254 2.38 -1.51 -13.87
CA ALA A 254 3.41 -1.24 -12.88
C ALA A 254 4.13 -2.49 -12.32
N GLY A 255 3.78 -3.69 -12.78
CA GLY A 255 4.42 -4.96 -12.38
C GLY A 255 3.77 -5.69 -11.21
N THR A 256 2.55 -5.31 -10.83
CA THR A 256 1.78 -6.01 -9.80
C THR A 256 1.19 -7.30 -10.37
N THR A 257 1.48 -8.42 -9.70
CA THR A 257 1.07 -9.77 -10.13
C THR A 257 0.16 -10.48 -9.13
N ALA A 258 0.06 -9.97 -7.91
CA ALA A 258 -0.91 -10.37 -6.92
C ALA A 258 -1.41 -9.14 -6.14
N MET A 259 -2.68 -9.16 -5.75
CA MET A 259 -3.32 -8.02 -5.11
C MET A 259 -4.38 -8.45 -4.11
N ARG A 260 -4.38 -7.88 -2.90
CA ARG A 260 -5.50 -7.97 -1.96
C ARG A 260 -6.36 -6.72 -2.05
N VAL A 261 -7.61 -6.93 -2.46
CA VAL A 261 -8.63 -5.89 -2.58
C VAL A 261 -9.52 -5.93 -1.35
N HIS A 262 -9.62 -4.82 -0.64
CA HIS A 262 -10.64 -4.63 0.39
C HIS A 262 -11.93 -4.20 -0.32
N VAL A 263 -12.98 -4.99 -0.15
CA VAL A 263 -14.26 -4.81 -0.83
C VAL A 263 -15.30 -4.43 0.19
N GLU A 264 -15.88 -3.24 0.07
CA GLU A 264 -16.87 -2.75 1.02
C GLU A 264 -18.15 -3.61 0.96
N VAL A 265 -18.60 -4.05 2.14
CA VAL A 265 -19.81 -4.84 2.35
C VAL A 265 -20.59 -4.21 3.49
N ASP A 266 -21.73 -3.59 3.16
CA ASP A 266 -22.57 -2.85 4.10
C ASP A 266 -24.02 -2.70 3.59
N PRO A 267 -24.97 -2.20 4.40
CA PRO A 267 -26.37 -2.05 3.99
C PRO A 267 -26.62 -1.02 2.88
N ILE A 268 -25.68 -0.13 2.57
CA ILE A 268 -25.81 0.88 1.51
C ILE A 268 -25.58 0.23 0.15
N ILE A 269 -24.47 -0.51 -0.01
CA ILE A 269 -24.09 -1.11 -1.29
C ILE A 269 -24.50 -2.59 -1.43
N GLY A 270 -24.86 -3.21 -0.31
CA GLY A 270 -25.18 -4.63 -0.23
C GLY A 270 -23.96 -5.49 -0.56
N LEU A 271 -24.10 -6.35 -1.58
CA LEU A 271 -23.05 -7.25 -2.07
C LEU A 271 -22.52 -6.86 -3.45
N THR A 272 -22.99 -5.75 -4.03
CA THR A 272 -22.69 -5.33 -5.41
C THR A 272 -21.18 -5.24 -5.67
N SER A 273 -20.42 -4.64 -4.74
CA SER A 273 -18.96 -4.54 -4.84
C SER A 273 -18.29 -5.93 -4.84
N MET A 274 -18.79 -6.86 -4.02
CA MET A 274 -18.27 -8.23 -3.94
C MET A 274 -18.55 -9.04 -5.20
N GLU A 275 -19.78 -8.96 -5.73
CA GLU A 275 -20.15 -9.61 -7.00
C GLU A 275 -19.28 -9.09 -8.15
N THR A 276 -19.07 -7.77 -8.21
CA THR A 276 -18.22 -7.14 -9.23
C THR A 276 -16.76 -7.56 -9.09
N ALA A 277 -16.23 -7.58 -7.87
CA ALA A 277 -14.85 -7.98 -7.61
C ALA A 277 -14.59 -9.46 -7.92
N LEU A 278 -15.56 -10.35 -7.69
CA LEU A 278 -15.47 -11.77 -8.06
C LEU A 278 -15.42 -11.96 -9.57
N ALA A 279 -16.23 -11.22 -10.33
CA ALA A 279 -16.19 -11.24 -11.79
C ALA A 279 -14.83 -10.76 -12.30
N LEU A 280 -14.32 -9.65 -11.76
CA LEU A 280 -12.99 -9.12 -12.11
C LEU A 280 -11.86 -10.10 -11.75
N LYS A 281 -11.95 -10.80 -10.61
CA LYS A 281 -10.98 -11.84 -10.23
C LYS A 281 -10.87 -12.93 -11.28
N GLN A 282 -11.95 -13.31 -11.94
CA GLN A 282 -11.93 -14.29 -13.03
C GLN A 282 -11.39 -13.68 -14.33
N GLU A 283 -11.86 -12.49 -14.69
CA GLU A 283 -11.47 -11.78 -15.92
C GLU A 283 -9.97 -11.48 -15.97
N TYR A 284 -9.39 -11.04 -14.84
CA TYR A 284 -8.01 -10.59 -14.74
C TYR A 284 -7.00 -11.68 -14.32
N ALA A 285 -7.46 -12.90 -14.02
CA ALA A 285 -6.61 -14.03 -13.61
C ALA A 285 -5.40 -14.31 -14.52
N PRO A 286 -5.44 -14.09 -15.86
CA PRO A 286 -4.26 -14.24 -16.71
C PRO A 286 -3.12 -13.27 -16.38
N ALA A 287 -3.41 -12.11 -15.78
CA ALA A 287 -2.44 -11.03 -15.55
C ALA A 287 -2.15 -10.76 -14.06
N ILE A 288 -3.13 -11.00 -13.16
CA ILE A 288 -2.99 -10.72 -11.73
C ILE A 288 -3.85 -11.67 -10.88
N ASP A 289 -3.28 -12.14 -9.77
CA ASP A 289 -3.99 -12.97 -8.78
C ASP A 289 -4.70 -12.06 -7.75
N LEU A 290 -6.03 -11.93 -7.85
CA LEU A 290 -6.83 -11.13 -6.89
C LEU A 290 -7.26 -11.95 -5.67
N ARG A 291 -7.02 -11.39 -4.48
CA ARG A 291 -7.50 -11.87 -3.18
C ARG A 291 -8.52 -10.87 -2.63
N LEU A 292 -9.72 -11.33 -2.29
CA LEU A 292 -10.81 -10.44 -1.89
C LEU A 292 -10.98 -10.48 -0.38
N CYS A 293 -10.88 -9.33 0.27
CA CYS A 293 -11.16 -9.15 1.69
C CYS A 293 -12.53 -8.51 1.85
N ALA A 294 -13.50 -9.23 2.43
CA ALA A 294 -14.81 -8.68 2.75
C ALA A 294 -14.67 -7.68 3.92
N PHE A 295 -14.98 -6.41 3.68
CA PHE A 295 -14.58 -5.32 4.56
C PHE A 295 -15.77 -4.44 5.00
N ALA A 296 -15.92 -4.28 6.31
CA ALA A 296 -17.02 -3.52 6.91
C ALA A 296 -16.66 -2.05 7.18
N GLN A 297 -16.50 -1.23 6.13
CA GLN A 297 -16.12 0.19 6.25
C GLN A 297 -17.06 1.01 7.15
N GLU A 298 -18.35 0.75 7.08
CA GLU A 298 -19.39 1.44 7.86
C GLU A 298 -19.55 0.85 9.27
N GLY A 299 -18.61 0.03 9.76
CA GLY A 299 -18.73 -0.68 11.03
C GLY A 299 -19.77 -1.81 10.99
N ILE A 300 -19.62 -2.79 11.89
CA ILE A 300 -20.47 -3.96 11.99
C ILE A 300 -21.67 -3.70 12.89
N LEU A 301 -21.43 -3.09 14.06
CA LEU A 301 -22.47 -2.85 15.06
C LEU A 301 -23.25 -1.58 14.73
N GLN A 302 -22.56 -0.57 14.20
CA GLN A 302 -23.19 0.70 13.87
C GLN A 302 -24.07 0.66 12.63
N ALA A 303 -23.84 -0.28 11.72
CA ALA A 303 -24.65 -0.52 10.54
C ALA A 303 -25.37 -1.89 10.65
N PRO A 304 -26.61 -1.93 11.19
CA PRO A 304 -27.33 -3.18 11.38
C PRO A 304 -27.47 -3.98 10.08
N GLY A 305 -27.21 -5.29 10.14
CA GLY A 305 -27.25 -6.19 8.99
C GLY A 305 -25.89 -6.45 8.34
N THR A 306 -24.86 -5.66 8.65
CA THR A 306 -23.49 -5.84 8.11
C THR A 306 -22.93 -7.23 8.39
N GLU A 307 -23.07 -7.78 9.61
CA GLU A 307 -22.56 -9.13 9.91
C GLU A 307 -23.16 -10.21 9.00
N GLY A 308 -24.48 -10.12 8.73
CA GLY A 308 -25.16 -11.03 7.82
C GLY A 308 -24.71 -10.88 6.36
N LEU A 309 -24.33 -9.66 5.94
CA LEU A 309 -23.74 -9.41 4.63
C LEU A 309 -22.30 -9.94 4.54
N LEU A 310 -21.46 -9.72 5.54
CA LEU A 310 -20.11 -10.26 5.62
C LEU A 310 -20.12 -11.80 5.52
N ARG A 311 -21.03 -12.45 6.24
CA ARG A 311 -21.25 -13.90 6.17
C ARG A 311 -21.56 -14.36 4.75
N ARG A 312 -22.42 -13.62 4.03
CA ARG A 312 -22.74 -13.92 2.62
C ARG A 312 -21.55 -13.69 1.70
N ALA A 313 -20.79 -12.61 1.87
CA ALA A 313 -19.58 -12.36 1.09
C ALA A 313 -18.52 -13.46 1.27
N LEU A 314 -18.38 -13.98 2.50
CA LEU A 314 -17.52 -15.14 2.79
C LEU A 314 -18.04 -16.41 2.12
N GLN A 315 -19.36 -16.67 2.14
CA GLN A 315 -19.98 -17.79 1.41
C GLN A 315 -19.78 -17.70 -0.10
N MET A 316 -19.71 -16.49 -0.67
CA MET A 316 -19.45 -16.25 -2.09
C MET A 316 -17.98 -16.47 -2.48
N GLY A 317 -17.07 -16.61 -1.51
CA GLY A 317 -15.66 -16.90 -1.75
C GLY A 317 -14.68 -15.75 -1.51
N ALA A 318 -14.99 -14.81 -0.60
CA ALA A 318 -13.97 -13.91 -0.07
C ALA A 318 -12.82 -14.70 0.58
N ASP A 319 -11.58 -14.31 0.27
CA ASP A 319 -10.35 -14.97 0.74
C ASP A 319 -9.98 -14.55 2.18
N ALA A 320 -10.45 -13.38 2.61
CA ALA A 320 -10.18 -12.78 3.92
C ALA A 320 -11.38 -11.98 4.42
N ILE A 321 -11.37 -11.64 5.71
CA ILE A 321 -12.31 -10.71 6.33
C ILE A 321 -11.56 -9.55 6.98
N GLY A 322 -12.11 -8.35 6.86
CA GLY A 322 -11.55 -7.16 7.46
C GLY A 322 -12.57 -6.35 8.26
N GLY A 323 -12.05 -5.40 9.00
CA GLY A 323 -12.81 -4.56 9.90
C GLY A 323 -12.12 -3.22 10.16
N VAL A 324 -12.87 -2.27 10.71
CA VAL A 324 -12.44 -0.90 11.02
C VAL A 324 -12.90 -0.54 12.44
N PRO A 325 -12.25 -1.09 13.48
CA PRO A 325 -12.76 -1.00 14.85
C PRO A 325 -12.97 0.43 15.34
N TYR A 326 -12.14 1.37 14.87
CA TYR A 326 -12.24 2.78 15.24
C TYR A 326 -13.42 3.54 14.62
N ASN A 327 -14.07 2.98 13.60
CA ASN A 327 -15.28 3.53 12.98
C ASN A 327 -16.49 2.65 13.31
N ASP A 328 -16.56 2.12 14.54
CA ASP A 328 -17.71 1.38 15.03
C ASP A 328 -18.04 1.84 16.46
N ARG A 329 -19.23 1.48 16.96
CA ARG A 329 -19.69 1.89 18.30
C ARG A 329 -19.00 1.13 19.44
N ASP A 330 -18.48 -0.07 19.16
CA ASP A 330 -17.70 -0.87 20.10
C ASP A 330 -16.60 -1.61 19.32
N ALA A 331 -15.37 -1.10 19.44
CA ALA A 331 -14.20 -1.61 18.75
C ALA A 331 -13.81 -3.03 19.19
N ASP A 332 -13.97 -3.34 20.48
CA ASP A 332 -13.61 -4.64 21.04
C ASP A 332 -14.56 -5.72 20.55
N GLN A 333 -15.86 -5.45 20.58
CA GLN A 333 -16.87 -6.36 20.04
C GLN A 333 -16.74 -6.49 18.51
N HIS A 334 -16.39 -5.41 17.79
CA HIS A 334 -16.09 -5.46 16.36
C HIS A 334 -14.96 -6.44 16.04
N ILE A 335 -13.82 -6.33 16.75
CA ILE A 335 -12.68 -7.24 16.59
C ILE A 335 -13.12 -8.68 16.88
N ASP A 336 -13.88 -8.88 17.96
CA ASP A 336 -14.35 -10.20 18.36
C ASP A 336 -15.25 -10.87 17.29
N ILE A 337 -16.12 -10.10 16.63
CA ILE A 337 -16.96 -10.57 15.52
C ILE A 337 -16.11 -10.95 14.31
N VAL A 338 -15.16 -10.10 13.91
CA VAL A 338 -14.29 -10.38 12.75
C VAL A 338 -13.49 -11.67 12.97
N PHE A 339 -12.88 -11.86 14.15
CA PHE A 339 -12.22 -13.12 14.48
C PHE A 339 -13.20 -14.31 14.49
N GLY A 340 -14.41 -14.13 15.02
CA GLY A 340 -15.43 -15.19 15.02
C GLY A 340 -15.81 -15.64 13.61
N LEU A 341 -16.01 -14.69 12.68
CA LEU A 341 -16.26 -14.97 11.27
C LEU A 341 -15.04 -15.60 10.58
N ALA A 342 -13.83 -15.11 10.85
CA ALA A 342 -12.60 -15.68 10.32
C ALA A 342 -12.45 -17.15 10.72
N GLN A 343 -12.74 -17.49 11.98
CA GLN A 343 -12.73 -18.87 12.48
C GLN A 343 -13.82 -19.73 11.82
N ALA A 344 -15.05 -19.23 11.72
CA ALA A 344 -16.17 -19.96 11.15
C ALA A 344 -15.96 -20.31 9.67
N PHE A 345 -15.29 -19.44 8.91
CA PHE A 345 -15.04 -19.61 7.48
C PHE A 345 -13.61 -20.05 7.15
N ASN A 346 -12.74 -20.18 8.16
CA ASN A 346 -11.33 -20.52 8.02
C ASN A 346 -10.56 -19.57 7.06
N VAL A 347 -10.85 -18.27 7.11
CA VAL A 347 -10.19 -17.25 6.29
C VAL A 347 -9.17 -16.44 7.10
N ASP A 348 -8.33 -15.69 6.39
CA ASP A 348 -7.37 -14.78 7.01
C ASP A 348 -8.04 -13.45 7.43
N VAL A 349 -7.38 -12.69 8.30
CA VAL A 349 -7.89 -11.43 8.85
C VAL A 349 -7.03 -10.25 8.38
N ASP A 350 -7.67 -9.14 8.00
CA ASP A 350 -6.97 -7.90 7.62
C ASP A 350 -7.73 -6.65 8.13
N PHE A 351 -7.23 -6.03 9.21
CA PHE A 351 -7.89 -4.88 9.83
C PHE A 351 -7.33 -3.54 9.35
N HIS A 352 -8.21 -2.55 9.19
CA HIS A 352 -7.82 -1.15 9.31
C HIS A 352 -7.82 -0.78 10.78
N ILE A 353 -6.67 -0.42 11.34
CA ILE A 353 -6.55 -0.19 12.79
C ILE A 353 -5.69 1.01 13.11
N ASP A 354 -5.99 1.63 14.25
CA ASP A 354 -5.17 2.66 14.90
C ASP A 354 -4.75 3.76 13.93
N PHE A 355 -5.76 4.40 13.32
CA PHE A 355 -5.64 5.41 12.26
C PHE A 355 -5.92 6.84 12.77
N PHE A 356 -5.12 7.27 13.74
CA PHE A 356 -5.14 8.62 14.31
C PHE A 356 -3.71 9.13 14.56
N ASP A 357 -3.60 10.42 14.88
CA ASP A 357 -2.33 11.08 15.22
C ASP A 357 -1.84 10.68 16.62
N GLU A 358 -2.75 10.53 17.58
CA GLU A 358 -2.46 10.26 19.00
C GLU A 358 -2.67 8.78 19.36
N PRO A 359 -1.85 8.19 20.25
CA PRO A 359 -1.91 6.77 20.60
C PRO A 359 -2.99 6.45 21.64
N ALA A 360 -4.19 6.97 21.41
CA ALA A 360 -5.29 6.89 22.37
C ALA A 360 -6.05 5.56 22.31
N HIS A 361 -6.10 4.90 21.15
CA HIS A 361 -6.92 3.71 20.95
C HIS A 361 -6.11 2.44 21.10
N MET A 362 -5.02 2.32 20.33
CA MET A 362 -4.11 1.17 20.35
C MET A 362 -4.84 -0.19 20.32
N HIS A 363 -5.90 -0.30 19.52
CA HIS A 363 -6.71 -1.51 19.36
C HIS A 363 -5.88 -2.71 18.87
N ILE A 364 -4.70 -2.47 18.27
CA ILE A 364 -3.73 -3.51 17.93
C ILE A 364 -3.43 -4.45 19.11
N ARG A 365 -3.45 -3.95 20.36
CA ARG A 365 -3.23 -4.78 21.56
C ARG A 365 -4.30 -5.86 21.72
N LYS A 366 -5.56 -5.53 21.44
CA LYS A 366 -6.67 -6.50 21.43
C LYS A 366 -6.53 -7.49 20.27
N VAL A 367 -6.11 -7.03 19.09
CA VAL A 367 -5.86 -7.91 17.94
C VAL A 367 -4.73 -8.91 18.23
N ILE A 368 -3.65 -8.49 18.89
CA ILE A 368 -2.57 -9.37 19.35
C ILE A 368 -3.12 -10.45 20.30
N ASP A 369 -3.87 -10.04 21.33
CA ASP A 369 -4.49 -10.97 22.29
C ASP A 369 -5.42 -11.99 21.59
N ARG A 370 -6.30 -11.51 20.70
CA ARG A 370 -7.21 -12.38 19.94
C ARG A 370 -6.46 -13.32 18.99
N THR A 371 -5.38 -12.86 18.37
CA THR A 371 -4.51 -13.70 17.52
C THR A 371 -3.97 -14.89 18.31
N HIS A 372 -3.50 -14.66 19.54
CA HIS A 372 -3.03 -15.73 20.42
C HIS A 372 -4.16 -16.67 20.86
N ARG A 373 -5.28 -16.13 21.35
CA ARG A 373 -6.39 -16.93 21.89
C ARG A 373 -7.07 -17.79 20.85
N THR A 374 -7.17 -17.31 19.61
CA THR A 374 -7.84 -18.03 18.52
C THR A 374 -6.90 -18.95 17.74
N GLY A 375 -5.58 -18.85 17.95
CA GLY A 375 -4.58 -19.60 17.20
C GLY A 375 -4.34 -19.09 15.78
N TRP A 376 -4.65 -17.83 15.49
CA TRP A 376 -4.54 -17.21 14.15
C TRP A 376 -3.15 -16.65 13.81
N ARG A 377 -2.10 -17.10 14.51
CA ARG A 377 -0.71 -16.66 14.27
C ARG A 377 -0.30 -16.86 12.81
N GLY A 378 0.25 -15.81 12.19
CA GLY A 378 0.64 -15.83 10.77
C GLY A 378 -0.52 -15.68 9.78
N ARG A 379 -1.74 -15.41 10.25
CA ARG A 379 -2.97 -15.27 9.43
C ARG A 379 -3.69 -13.94 9.64
N VAL A 380 -3.00 -12.97 10.25
CA VAL A 380 -3.55 -11.66 10.60
C VAL A 380 -2.64 -10.59 10.04
N ALA A 381 -3.23 -9.63 9.36
CA ALA A 381 -2.60 -8.41 8.89
C ALA A 381 -3.32 -7.19 9.47
N VAL A 382 -2.61 -6.07 9.56
CA VAL A 382 -3.19 -4.78 9.91
C VAL A 382 -2.65 -3.68 9.00
N GLY A 383 -3.55 -2.90 8.41
CA GLY A 383 -3.25 -1.68 7.67
C GLY A 383 -3.19 -0.45 8.56
N HIS A 384 -2.46 0.56 8.12
CA HIS A 384 -2.19 1.83 8.84
C HIS A 384 -1.25 1.64 10.02
N LEU A 385 -1.78 1.48 11.25
CA LEU A 385 -1.02 1.50 12.50
C LEU A 385 -0.27 2.85 12.71
N SER A 386 -0.92 3.97 12.36
CA SER A 386 -0.32 5.31 12.45
C SER A 386 -0.05 5.73 13.89
N GLU A 387 -0.96 5.38 14.81
CA GLU A 387 -0.83 5.71 16.24
C GLU A 387 0.46 5.17 16.86
N ALA A 388 0.97 4.03 16.38
CA ALA A 388 2.23 3.47 16.88
C ALA A 388 3.42 4.40 16.64
N SER A 389 3.33 5.34 15.70
CA SER A 389 4.39 6.34 15.47
C SER A 389 4.48 7.39 16.57
N ALA A 390 3.40 7.62 17.31
CA ALA A 390 3.30 8.59 18.40
C ALA A 390 3.69 8.00 19.77
N LEU A 391 3.80 6.67 19.88
CA LEU A 391 4.29 6.02 21.10
C LEU A 391 5.75 6.40 21.41
N PRO A 392 6.16 6.42 22.70
CA PRO A 392 7.58 6.48 23.07
C PRO A 392 8.39 5.32 22.46
N ALA A 393 9.67 5.55 22.20
CA ALA A 393 10.52 4.58 21.49
C ALA A 393 10.61 3.20 22.17
N VAL A 394 10.49 3.15 23.50
CA VAL A 394 10.45 1.90 24.27
C VAL A 394 9.16 1.12 23.98
N GLU A 395 8.01 1.79 24.04
CA GLU A 395 6.71 1.17 23.75
C GLU A 395 6.57 0.76 22.28
N GLN A 396 7.15 1.52 21.35
CA GLN A 396 7.23 1.10 19.94
C GLN A 396 8.00 -0.22 19.78
N LYS A 397 9.09 -0.39 20.53
CA LYS A 397 9.90 -1.61 20.50
C LYS A 397 9.12 -2.79 21.08
N GLU A 398 8.49 -2.62 22.24
CA GLU A 398 7.67 -3.66 22.88
C GLU A 398 6.52 -4.10 21.96
N LEU A 399 5.80 -3.14 21.38
CA LEU A 399 4.73 -3.41 20.42
C LEU A 399 5.25 -4.20 19.20
N ALA A 400 6.40 -3.81 18.65
CA ALA A 400 6.99 -4.50 17.51
C ALA A 400 7.38 -5.95 17.84
N GLU A 401 7.95 -6.19 19.03
CA GLU A 401 8.26 -7.54 19.51
C GLU A 401 7.00 -8.39 19.69
N ASP A 402 5.93 -7.82 20.21
CA ASP A 402 4.67 -8.53 20.41
C ASP A 402 3.96 -8.85 19.09
N LEU A 403 4.01 -7.94 18.10
CA LEU A 403 3.56 -8.20 16.73
C LEU A 403 4.32 -9.37 16.09
N ALA A 404 5.65 -9.42 16.25
CA ALA A 404 6.48 -10.52 15.75
C ALA A 404 6.15 -11.86 16.45
N LYS A 405 5.96 -11.84 17.78
CA LYS A 405 5.51 -13.00 18.59
C LYS A 405 4.09 -13.44 18.27
N ALA A 406 3.22 -12.55 17.80
CA ALA A 406 1.89 -12.88 17.30
C ALA A 406 1.91 -13.32 15.82
N GLY A 407 2.96 -12.96 15.08
CA GLY A 407 3.10 -13.26 13.65
C GLY A 407 2.13 -12.45 12.82
N ILE A 408 1.87 -11.22 13.24
CA ILE A 408 1.00 -10.26 12.57
C ILE A 408 1.82 -9.50 11.54
N GLY A 409 1.30 -9.40 10.32
CA GLY A 409 1.86 -8.53 9.27
C GLY A 409 1.37 -7.10 9.42
N VAL A 410 2.21 -6.12 9.14
CA VAL A 410 1.82 -4.70 9.09
C VAL A 410 1.89 -4.20 7.66
N ILE A 411 0.84 -3.53 7.21
CA ILE A 411 0.77 -2.91 5.88
C ILE A 411 0.76 -1.40 6.08
N SER A 412 1.90 -0.77 5.83
CA SER A 412 2.02 0.69 5.89
C SER A 412 1.52 1.30 4.58
N LEU A 413 0.80 2.43 4.65
CA LEU A 413 0.06 3.00 3.52
C LEU A 413 0.50 4.45 3.26
N PRO A 414 1.74 4.68 2.78
CA PRO A 414 2.42 5.98 2.88
C PRO A 414 1.66 7.15 2.28
N ALA A 415 1.08 6.98 1.10
CA ALA A 415 0.37 8.07 0.43
C ALA A 415 -0.88 8.52 1.19
N THR A 416 -1.62 7.58 1.79
CA THR A 416 -2.81 7.90 2.58
C THR A 416 -2.44 8.48 3.94
N ASP A 417 -1.52 7.82 4.65
CA ASP A 417 -1.17 8.21 6.01
C ASP A 417 -0.50 9.59 6.04
N LEU A 418 0.46 9.85 5.14
CA LEU A 418 1.11 11.17 5.02
C LEU A 418 0.15 12.29 4.58
N TYR A 419 -0.95 11.95 3.91
CA TYR A 419 -1.93 12.95 3.46
C TYR A 419 -2.96 13.29 4.55
N LEU A 420 -3.34 12.31 5.36
CA LEU A 420 -4.42 12.44 6.34
C LEU A 420 -3.93 12.77 7.76
N MET A 421 -2.73 12.34 8.14
CA MET A 421 -2.17 12.57 9.47
C MET A 421 -1.50 13.94 9.59
N GLY A 422 -1.41 14.45 10.81
CA GLY A 422 -0.80 15.73 11.16
C GLY A 422 -1.53 16.97 10.65
N ARG A 423 -2.74 16.82 10.08
CA ARG A 423 -3.52 17.93 9.52
C ARG A 423 -4.06 18.91 10.56
N ASN A 424 -4.12 18.48 11.82
CA ASN A 424 -4.61 19.30 12.93
C ASN A 424 -3.48 20.06 13.64
N ASP A 425 -2.22 19.84 13.25
CA ASP A 425 -1.05 20.43 13.90
C ASP A 425 -0.49 21.60 13.08
N ASP A 426 -0.55 22.80 13.64
CA ASP A 426 0.01 24.01 13.01
C ASP A 426 1.55 24.08 13.08
N ILE A 427 2.16 23.35 14.02
CA ILE A 427 3.60 23.42 14.32
C ILE A 427 4.19 22.01 14.28
N ASN A 428 5.13 21.80 13.35
CA ASN A 428 5.85 20.54 13.18
C ASN A 428 4.92 19.32 13.08
N PRO A 429 4.00 19.29 12.10
CA PRO A 429 3.02 18.21 11.97
C PRO A 429 3.72 16.85 11.84
N PRO A 430 3.25 15.82 12.57
CA PRO A 430 3.80 14.48 12.51
C PRO A 430 3.57 13.87 11.13
N ARG A 431 4.41 12.91 10.77
CA ARG A 431 4.23 12.13 9.53
C ARG A 431 3.07 11.13 9.63
N GLY A 432 2.73 10.70 10.85
CA GLY A 432 1.69 9.72 11.13
C GLY A 432 1.82 8.40 10.37
N LEU A 433 3.05 7.97 10.06
CA LEU A 433 3.32 6.72 9.36
C LEU A 433 3.78 5.67 10.36
N ALA A 434 3.28 4.44 10.26
CA ALA A 434 3.77 3.31 11.08
C ALA A 434 5.31 3.28 11.17
N PRO A 435 5.91 2.87 12.30
CA PRO A 435 7.35 2.93 12.51
C PRO A 435 8.08 1.79 11.76
N ILE A 436 8.06 1.83 10.41
CA ILE A 436 8.54 0.79 9.48
C ILE A 436 9.92 0.25 9.89
N ARG A 437 10.90 1.12 10.12
CA ARG A 437 12.28 0.71 10.47
C ARG A 437 12.32 -0.13 11.76
N ARG A 438 11.52 0.22 12.77
CA ARG A 438 11.48 -0.50 14.05
C ARG A 438 10.76 -1.84 13.92
N LEU A 439 9.65 -1.86 13.19
CA LEU A 439 8.91 -3.08 12.88
C LEU A 439 9.79 -4.10 12.15
N LEU A 440 10.49 -3.67 11.09
CA LEU A 440 11.43 -4.51 10.35
C LEU A 440 12.59 -5.00 11.23
N ALA A 441 13.13 -4.15 12.11
CA ALA A 441 14.20 -4.53 13.03
C ALA A 441 13.77 -5.58 14.08
N ALA A 442 12.47 -5.72 14.33
CA ALA A 442 11.89 -6.73 15.20
C ALA A 442 11.39 -7.97 14.44
N ASP A 443 11.75 -8.12 13.16
CA ASP A 443 11.31 -9.21 12.27
C ASP A 443 9.79 -9.26 12.02
N VAL A 444 9.08 -8.14 12.18
CA VAL A 444 7.68 -8.01 11.73
C VAL A 444 7.66 -7.95 10.20
N PRO A 445 6.87 -8.79 9.50
CA PRO A 445 6.66 -8.64 8.07
C PRO A 445 5.96 -7.31 7.79
N VAL A 446 6.63 -6.40 7.06
CA VAL A 446 6.07 -5.10 6.67
C VAL A 446 5.86 -5.05 5.17
N ALA A 447 4.64 -4.77 4.73
CA ALA A 447 4.32 -4.45 3.35
C ALA A 447 4.09 -2.94 3.17
N LEU A 448 4.31 -2.44 1.96
CA LEU A 448 3.83 -1.13 1.53
C LEU A 448 2.67 -1.32 0.58
N GLY A 449 1.57 -0.60 0.80
CA GLY A 449 0.37 -0.68 -0.03
C GLY A 449 -0.07 0.68 -0.55
N THR A 450 -0.84 0.67 -1.65
CA THR A 450 -1.38 1.89 -2.26
C THR A 450 -2.55 2.47 -1.46
N ASN A 451 -3.37 1.60 -0.84
CA ASN A 451 -4.64 1.93 -0.20
C ASN A 451 -5.67 2.56 -1.16
N ASN A 452 -5.62 3.88 -1.30
CA ASN A 452 -6.59 4.65 -2.06
C ASN A 452 -5.96 5.19 -3.34
N VAL A 453 -6.75 5.24 -4.43
CA VAL A 453 -6.32 5.83 -5.70
C VAL A 453 -7.30 6.92 -6.08
N ARG A 454 -6.88 8.18 -5.95
CA ARG A 454 -7.61 9.38 -6.42
C ARG A 454 -9.07 9.41 -5.92
N ASN A 455 -9.21 9.42 -4.61
CA ASN A 455 -10.50 9.56 -3.93
C ASN A 455 -10.36 10.53 -2.73
N PRO A 456 -11.43 10.81 -1.97
CA PRO A 456 -11.37 11.75 -0.84
C PRO A 456 -10.34 11.43 0.25
N PHE A 457 -9.99 10.15 0.45
CA PHE A 457 -8.97 9.75 1.43
C PHE A 457 -7.55 9.96 0.91
N THR A 458 -7.34 9.90 -0.40
CA THR A 458 -6.03 10.16 -1.03
C THR A 458 -6.27 10.68 -2.45
N PRO A 459 -6.16 12.00 -2.68
CA PRO A 459 -6.53 12.60 -3.96
C PRO A 459 -5.55 12.30 -5.10
N VAL A 460 -4.38 11.74 -4.77
CA VAL A 460 -3.36 11.28 -5.72
C VAL A 460 -3.33 9.75 -5.76
N GLY A 461 -2.65 9.18 -6.77
CA GLY A 461 -2.46 7.74 -6.84
C GLY A 461 -2.09 7.27 -8.24
N THR A 462 -1.12 6.35 -8.30
CA THR A 462 -0.59 5.75 -9.53
C THR A 462 -0.76 4.23 -9.58
N ALA A 463 -1.22 3.60 -8.49
CA ALA A 463 -1.24 2.14 -8.31
C ALA A 463 0.14 1.48 -8.56
N ASP A 464 1.22 2.25 -8.40
CA ASP A 464 2.60 1.80 -8.59
C ASP A 464 3.27 1.63 -7.23
N LEU A 465 3.55 0.39 -6.85
CA LEU A 465 4.18 0.05 -5.58
C LEU A 465 5.61 0.60 -5.43
N ALA A 466 6.36 0.79 -6.52
CA ALA A 466 7.68 1.43 -6.42
C ALA A 466 7.56 2.90 -6.01
N HIS A 467 6.44 3.56 -6.34
CA HIS A 467 6.14 4.89 -5.84
C HIS A 467 5.84 4.87 -4.34
N MET A 468 5.17 3.84 -3.82
CA MET A 468 4.96 3.70 -2.37
C MET A 468 6.30 3.47 -1.63
N ALA A 469 7.20 2.66 -2.20
CA ALA A 469 8.56 2.51 -1.67
C ALA A 469 9.37 3.81 -1.71
N PHE A 470 9.28 4.58 -2.79
CA PHE A 470 9.93 5.89 -2.89
C PHE A 470 9.46 6.82 -1.75
N LEU A 471 8.13 6.95 -1.57
CA LEU A 471 7.56 7.77 -0.49
C LEU A 471 7.98 7.27 0.89
N ALA A 472 7.91 5.96 1.13
CA ALA A 472 8.33 5.35 2.39
C ALA A 472 9.81 5.58 2.70
N SER A 473 10.69 5.55 1.69
CA SER A 473 12.12 5.79 1.87
C SER A 473 12.39 7.16 2.50
N VAL A 474 11.71 8.20 2.01
CA VAL A 474 11.85 9.57 2.51
C VAL A 474 11.14 9.71 3.87
N ALA A 475 9.90 9.24 3.96
CA ALA A 475 9.06 9.40 5.15
C ALA A 475 9.56 8.60 6.36
N ALA A 476 10.17 7.43 6.16
CA ALA A 476 10.70 6.58 7.23
C ALA A 476 12.22 6.74 7.43
N HIS A 477 12.87 7.68 6.74
CA HIS A 477 14.32 7.89 6.79
C HIS A 477 15.13 6.62 6.46
N MET A 478 14.76 5.96 5.36
CA MET A 478 15.32 4.68 4.90
C MET A 478 16.02 4.88 3.55
N GLY A 479 17.23 5.46 3.58
CA GLY A 479 17.94 5.91 2.37
C GLY A 479 19.27 5.19 2.08
N THR A 480 19.75 4.29 2.94
CA THR A 480 20.98 3.54 2.63
C THR A 480 20.72 2.48 1.56
N PRO A 481 21.73 1.99 0.82
CA PRO A 481 21.52 0.92 -0.16
C PRO A 481 20.85 -0.33 0.42
N GLN A 482 21.16 -0.68 1.67
CA GLN A 482 20.52 -1.80 2.36
C GLN A 482 19.06 -1.48 2.74
N ASP A 483 18.77 -0.26 3.20
CA ASP A 483 17.40 0.16 3.47
C ASP A 483 16.54 0.07 2.19
N LEU A 484 17.04 0.59 1.06
CA LEU A 484 16.33 0.58 -0.22
C LEU A 484 16.07 -0.85 -0.73
N ARG A 485 17.03 -1.76 -0.59
CA ARG A 485 16.82 -3.20 -0.90
C ARG A 485 15.76 -3.82 0.01
N THR A 486 15.75 -3.46 1.29
CA THR A 486 14.73 -3.92 2.24
C THR A 486 13.35 -3.38 1.86
N LEU A 487 13.25 -2.16 1.36
CA LEU A 487 11.98 -1.62 0.86
C LEU A 487 11.48 -2.34 -0.40
N VAL A 488 12.38 -2.89 -1.25
CA VAL A 488 11.96 -3.79 -2.35
C VAL A 488 11.36 -5.09 -1.80
N ASP A 489 11.90 -5.64 -0.70
CA ASP A 489 11.29 -6.78 -0.01
C ASP A 489 9.88 -6.44 0.54
N CYS A 490 9.64 -5.19 0.94
CA CYS A 490 8.31 -4.70 1.35
C CYS A 490 7.29 -4.60 0.20
N LEU A 491 7.74 -4.73 -1.05
CA LEU A 491 6.86 -4.80 -2.24
C LEU A 491 6.72 -6.24 -2.78
N THR A 492 7.53 -7.18 -2.28
CA THR A 492 7.66 -8.53 -2.84
C THR A 492 7.56 -9.59 -1.75
N ILE A 493 8.65 -9.83 -1.02
CA ILE A 493 8.79 -10.95 -0.08
C ILE A 493 7.84 -10.85 1.12
N TYR A 494 7.78 -9.68 1.77
CA TYR A 494 6.93 -9.49 2.94
C TYR A 494 5.44 -9.51 2.60
N PRO A 495 4.92 -8.75 1.61
CA PRO A 495 3.51 -8.85 1.25
C PRO A 495 3.11 -10.26 0.77
N ALA A 496 3.98 -10.99 0.05
CA ALA A 496 3.71 -12.39 -0.30
C ALA A 496 3.55 -13.30 0.93
N ARG A 497 4.35 -13.07 2.00
CA ARG A 497 4.20 -13.79 3.28
C ARG A 497 2.92 -13.41 4.00
N ILE A 498 2.57 -12.12 4.04
CA ILE A 498 1.33 -11.63 4.67
C ILE A 498 0.10 -12.19 3.96
N LEU A 499 0.11 -12.23 2.63
CA LEU A 499 -0.97 -12.80 1.81
C LEU A 499 -0.90 -14.33 1.69
N ARG A 500 0.13 -14.95 2.29
CA ARG A 500 0.39 -16.40 2.26
C ARG A 500 0.35 -16.98 0.84
N LEU A 501 0.97 -16.27 -0.10
CA LEU A 501 1.04 -16.70 -1.49
C LEU A 501 1.91 -17.97 -1.60
N PRO A 502 1.38 -19.07 -2.17
CA PRO A 502 2.16 -20.29 -2.37
C PRO A 502 3.13 -20.09 -3.54
N ASP A 503 4.24 -20.84 -3.54
CA ASP A 503 5.17 -20.93 -4.67
C ASP A 503 5.67 -19.56 -5.20
N TYR A 504 5.87 -18.58 -4.32
CA TYR A 504 6.29 -17.22 -4.68
C TYR A 504 7.80 -17.01 -4.53
N GLY A 505 8.40 -16.32 -5.50
CA GLY A 505 9.81 -15.92 -5.49
C GLY A 505 10.60 -16.45 -6.68
N ILE A 506 11.87 -16.05 -6.79
CA ILE A 506 12.79 -16.55 -7.83
C ILE A 506 13.53 -17.77 -7.31
N VAL A 507 12.80 -18.88 -7.20
CA VAL A 507 13.31 -20.18 -6.76
C VAL A 507 12.78 -21.25 -7.70
N GLN A 508 13.58 -22.28 -7.97
CA GLN A 508 13.13 -23.43 -8.76
C GLN A 508 11.85 -24.03 -8.17
N GLY A 509 10.87 -24.32 -9.04
CA GLY A 509 9.54 -24.79 -8.69
C GLY A 509 8.52 -23.68 -8.44
N CYS A 510 8.94 -22.46 -8.13
CA CYS A 510 8.02 -21.32 -7.95
C CYS A 510 7.35 -20.91 -9.26
N ARG A 511 6.21 -20.21 -9.13
CA ARG A 511 5.54 -19.56 -10.26
C ARG A 511 6.47 -18.54 -10.90
N ALA A 512 6.50 -18.50 -12.23
CA ALA A 512 7.24 -17.51 -12.98
C ALA A 512 6.44 -16.20 -13.11
N ASP A 513 6.26 -15.53 -11.98
CA ASP A 513 5.69 -14.20 -11.87
C ASP A 513 6.84 -13.22 -11.58
N LEU A 514 7.23 -12.41 -12.56
CA LEU A 514 8.50 -11.66 -12.55
C LEU A 514 8.34 -10.25 -13.12
N VAL A 515 9.19 -9.33 -12.66
CA VAL A 515 9.32 -7.98 -13.24
C VAL A 515 10.78 -7.75 -13.63
N VAL A 516 10.99 -7.29 -14.86
CA VAL A 516 12.31 -6.83 -15.33
C VAL A 516 12.37 -5.31 -15.19
N TRP A 517 13.43 -4.81 -14.58
CA TRP A 517 13.64 -3.39 -14.30
C TRP A 517 14.79 -2.84 -15.15
N ASP A 518 14.62 -1.65 -15.72
CA ASP A 518 15.64 -0.94 -16.50
C ASP A 518 16.71 -0.31 -15.59
N CYS A 519 17.34 -1.14 -14.75
CA CYS A 519 18.45 -0.81 -13.88
C CYS A 519 19.34 -2.04 -13.63
N GLU A 520 20.58 -1.81 -13.21
CA GLU A 520 21.56 -2.86 -12.90
C GLU A 520 21.67 -3.13 -11.38
N ARG A 521 21.14 -2.22 -10.55
CA ARG A 521 21.21 -2.29 -9.09
C ARG A 521 19.79 -2.31 -8.50
N VAL A 522 19.58 -3.20 -7.52
CA VAL A 522 18.26 -3.39 -6.88
C VAL A 522 17.80 -2.12 -6.17
N GLU A 523 18.70 -1.41 -5.51
CA GLU A 523 18.40 -0.15 -4.82
C GLU A 523 17.89 0.95 -5.76
N ASP A 524 18.20 0.89 -7.05
CA ASP A 524 17.74 1.87 -8.03
C ASP A 524 16.23 1.74 -8.28
N ILE A 525 15.63 0.57 -8.03
CA ILE A 525 14.16 0.37 -8.09
C ILE A 525 13.44 1.43 -7.25
N VAL A 526 13.96 1.67 -6.04
CA VAL A 526 13.39 2.66 -5.12
C VAL A 526 13.98 4.04 -5.38
N ALA A 527 15.29 4.16 -5.60
CA ALA A 527 15.95 5.47 -5.71
C ALA A 527 15.59 6.25 -6.99
N ALA A 528 15.37 5.56 -8.10
CA ALA A 528 15.24 6.18 -9.42
C ALA A 528 13.95 5.79 -10.17
N GLN A 529 13.15 4.89 -9.62
CA GLN A 529 11.90 4.39 -10.21
C GLN A 529 12.07 4.06 -11.72
N PRO A 530 12.99 3.13 -12.04
CA PRO A 530 13.33 2.81 -13.41
C PRO A 530 12.13 2.24 -14.15
N PHE A 531 12.20 2.35 -15.46
CA PHE A 531 11.23 1.78 -16.36
C PHE A 531 11.18 0.26 -16.24
N ARG A 532 10.05 -0.36 -16.59
CA ARG A 532 9.84 -1.82 -16.51
C ARG A 532 9.57 -2.36 -17.91
N PRO A 533 10.57 -2.89 -18.61
CA PRO A 533 10.36 -3.32 -19.99
C PRO A 533 9.44 -4.53 -20.09
N TRP A 534 9.46 -5.44 -19.11
CA TRP A 534 8.64 -6.65 -19.13
C TRP A 534 8.04 -6.98 -17.76
N VAL A 535 6.77 -7.42 -17.79
CA VAL A 535 6.08 -8.10 -16.68
C VAL A 535 5.70 -9.48 -17.18
N ILE A 536 6.04 -10.50 -16.39
CA ILE A 536 5.76 -11.89 -16.66
C ILE A 536 4.78 -12.40 -15.61
N LYS A 537 3.68 -13.01 -16.03
CA LYS A 537 2.73 -13.71 -15.15
C LYS A 537 2.51 -15.12 -15.69
N ASN A 538 2.54 -16.10 -14.80
CA ASN A 538 2.39 -17.52 -15.13
C ASN A 538 3.32 -17.94 -16.29
N GLY A 539 4.56 -17.43 -16.26
CA GLY A 539 5.61 -17.73 -17.24
C GLY A 539 5.42 -17.15 -18.65
N ARG A 540 4.48 -16.21 -18.83
CA ARG A 540 4.23 -15.53 -20.10
C ARG A 540 4.42 -14.03 -19.93
N VAL A 541 4.98 -13.36 -20.93
CA VAL A 541 5.01 -11.90 -20.97
C VAL A 541 3.56 -11.40 -21.07
N THR A 542 3.09 -10.69 -20.05
CA THR A 542 1.74 -10.09 -20.01
C THR A 542 1.77 -8.60 -20.25
N VAL A 543 2.91 -7.95 -19.98
CA VAL A 543 3.14 -6.55 -20.31
C VAL A 543 4.51 -6.43 -20.94
N GLU A 544 4.56 -5.78 -22.10
CA GLU A 544 5.78 -5.31 -22.73
C GLU A 544 5.68 -3.80 -22.88
N HIS A 545 6.71 -3.09 -22.44
CA HIS A 545 6.79 -1.65 -22.56
C HIS A 545 7.98 -1.24 -23.41
N GLU A 546 7.75 -0.30 -24.34
CA GLU A 546 8.79 0.38 -25.09
C GLU A 546 8.89 1.85 -24.69
N ARG A 547 10.11 2.33 -24.42
CA ARG A 547 10.38 3.75 -24.15
C ARG A 547 11.41 4.29 -25.14
N ARG A 548 11.01 5.27 -25.97
CA ARG A 548 11.88 5.92 -26.95
C ARG A 548 12.24 7.34 -26.53
N ILE A 549 13.51 7.59 -26.24
CA ILE A 549 14.04 8.93 -25.93
C ILE A 549 14.72 9.50 -27.18
N ARG A 550 14.29 10.68 -27.66
CA ARG A 550 14.92 11.40 -28.78
C ARG A 550 15.55 12.70 -28.28
N PRO A 551 16.88 12.75 -28.06
CA PRO A 551 17.54 13.92 -27.50
C PRO A 551 17.75 15.02 -28.56
N ARG A 552 16.69 15.74 -28.92
CA ARG A 552 16.70 16.78 -29.98
C ARG A 552 17.74 17.87 -29.76
N TRP A 553 18.08 18.17 -28.51
CA TRP A 553 19.13 19.15 -28.19
C TRP A 553 20.54 18.68 -28.58
N LYS A 554 20.74 17.37 -28.85
CA LYS A 554 22.00 16.81 -29.34
C LYS A 554 22.10 16.80 -30.87
N GLU A 555 21.01 17.12 -31.58
CA GLU A 555 20.96 17.06 -33.05
C GLU A 555 21.53 18.32 -33.73
N GLY A 556 22.02 19.32 -32.97
CA GLY A 556 22.50 20.61 -33.48
C GLY A 556 21.38 21.50 -34.04
N PRO A 557 21.58 22.83 -34.20
CA PRO A 557 20.67 23.63 -35.00
C PRO A 557 20.70 23.13 -36.45
N ARG A 558 19.52 22.84 -37.02
CA ARG A 558 19.36 22.41 -38.41
C ARG A 558 19.73 23.51 -39.40
#